data_AF-A0A2V7QS99-F1
#
_entry.id   AF-A0A2V7QS99-F1
#
_cell.length_a   1.000
_cell.length_b   1.000
_cell.length_c   1.000
_cell.angle_alpha   90.00
_cell.angle_beta   90.00
_cell.angle_gamma   90.00
#
_symmetry.space_group_name_H-M   'P 1'
#
loop_
_entity.id
_entity.type
_entity.pdbx_description
1 polymer ?
#
loop_
_entity_poly.entity_id
_entity_poly.type
_entity_poly.pdbx_seq_one_letter_code
_entity_poly.pdbx_strand_id
1 'polypeptide(L)' 'MSRPSLALIVPLAAALVASPSPAPAQEAKPPEPLPVGAAAPDFTLPGATRYGVLRAPIHLSDFKGKTVVLAFFYKARTKG' A
#
# COMPACT_ATOMS: atom_id res chain seq x y z
N MET A 1 57.63 28.52 -30.86
CA MET A 1 57.51 29.91 -30.36
C MET A 1 56.17 30.47 -30.83
N SER A 2 55.42 31.10 -29.91
CA SER A 2 54.22 31.93 -30.13
C SER A 2 52.86 31.24 -30.37
N ARG A 3 52.04 31.26 -29.29
CA ARG A 3 50.57 31.09 -29.15
C ARG A 3 49.81 32.25 -29.90
N PRO A 4 48.45 32.34 -30.06
CA PRO A 4 47.38 31.81 -29.19
C PRO A 4 45.95 31.57 -29.81
N SER A 5 45.00 31.23 -28.93
CA SER A 5 43.57 31.61 -28.95
C SER A 5 42.56 30.96 -29.92
N LEU A 6 41.62 30.15 -29.39
CA LEU A 6 40.21 30.55 -29.38
C LEU A 6 39.37 29.78 -28.33
N ALA A 7 38.96 30.54 -27.31
CA ALA A 7 37.70 30.48 -26.57
C ALA A 7 37.01 29.11 -26.33
N LEU A 8 37.31 28.51 -25.18
CA LEU A 8 36.38 27.70 -24.41
C LEU A 8 35.34 28.64 -23.76
N ILE A 9 34.12 28.71 -24.28
CA ILE A 9 32.98 29.32 -23.58
C ILE A 9 31.85 28.30 -23.58
N VAL A 10 31.82 27.50 -22.51
CA VAL A 10 30.67 26.67 -22.15
C VAL A 10 29.76 27.54 -21.28
N PRO A 11 28.52 27.87 -21.67
CA PRO A 11 27.59 28.50 -20.74
C PRO A 11 27.01 27.41 -19.85
N LEU A 12 27.60 27.22 -18.67
CA LEU A 12 27.14 26.26 -17.65
C LEU A 12 26.11 26.85 -16.67
N ALA A 13 25.50 28.01 -16.95
CA ALA A 13 24.92 28.83 -15.88
C ALA A 13 23.38 28.92 -15.78
N ALA A 14 22.58 28.17 -16.56
CA ALA A 14 21.13 28.48 -16.65
C ALA A 14 20.13 27.42 -16.14
N ALA A 15 20.54 26.26 -15.63
CA ALA A 15 19.61 25.14 -15.41
C ALA A 15 19.21 24.85 -13.94
N LEU A 16 19.38 25.77 -12.97
CA LEU A 16 19.26 25.44 -11.54
C LEU A 16 17.99 25.90 -10.79
N VAL A 17 16.94 26.39 -11.46
CA VAL A 17 15.73 26.89 -10.75
C VAL A 17 14.44 26.31 -11.32
N ALA A 18 14.24 25.01 -11.12
CA ALA A 18 12.91 24.40 -11.16
C ALA A 18 12.90 23.17 -10.23
N SER A 19 13.01 23.40 -8.93
CA SER A 19 12.73 22.37 -7.93
C SER A 19 11.23 22.09 -7.93
N PRO A 20 10.76 20.87 -8.25
CA PRO A 20 9.34 20.54 -8.12
C PRO A 20 8.96 20.64 -6.64
N SER A 21 8.08 21.58 -6.31
CA SER A 21 7.49 21.67 -4.98
C SER A 21 6.65 20.40 -4.74
N PRO A 22 6.82 19.69 -3.62
CA PRO A 22 5.99 18.53 -3.33
C PRO A 22 4.53 18.99 -3.21
N ALA A 23 3.65 18.43 -4.05
CA ALA A 23 2.22 18.65 -3.93
C ALA A 23 1.75 18.20 -2.53
N PRO A 24 0.82 18.92 -1.90
CA PRO A 24 0.26 18.49 -0.63
C PRO A 24 -0.33 17.08 -0.78
N ALA A 25 0.13 16.16 0.07
CA ALA A 25 -0.41 14.82 0.13
C ALA A 25 -1.88 14.92 0.55
N GLN A 26 -2.79 14.51 -0.34
CA GLN A 26 -4.21 14.45 -0.01
C GLN A 26 -4.39 13.37 1.06
N GLU A 27 -4.78 13.77 2.26
CA GLU A 27 -5.12 12.85 3.34
C GLU A 27 -6.24 11.92 2.85
N ALA A 28 -5.93 10.64 2.77
CA ALA A 28 -6.88 9.62 2.36
C ALA A 28 -8.03 9.61 3.37
N LYS A 29 -9.24 9.93 2.90
CA LYS A 29 -10.45 9.85 3.73
C LYS A 29 -10.58 8.41 4.24
N PRO A 30 -10.85 8.21 5.54
CA PRO A 30 -11.09 6.87 6.07
C PRO A 30 -12.22 6.17 5.30
N PRO A 31 -12.12 4.86 5.05
CA PRO A 31 -13.18 4.11 4.40
C PRO A 31 -14.48 4.20 5.22
N GLU A 32 -15.61 4.29 4.52
CA GLU A 32 -16.92 4.35 5.17
C GLU A 32 -17.24 3.03 5.88
N PRO A 33 -17.85 3.07 7.08
CA PRO A 33 -18.24 1.86 7.80
C PRO A 33 -19.25 1.01 7.01
N LEU A 34 -19.13 -0.32 7.11
CA LEU A 34 -20.06 -1.24 6.48
C LEU A 34 -21.45 -1.15 7.16
N PRO A 35 -22.54 -0.98 6.39
CA PRO A 35 -23.88 -0.90 6.95
C PRO A 35 -24.41 -2.25 7.43
N VAL A 36 -25.17 -2.25 8.54
CA VAL A 36 -25.83 -3.45 9.07
C VAL A 36 -26.98 -3.87 8.16
N GLY A 37 -27.11 -5.18 7.92
CA GLY A 37 -28.16 -5.76 7.07
C GLY A 37 -27.82 -5.79 5.58
N ALA A 38 -26.77 -5.07 5.15
CA ALA A 38 -26.22 -5.26 3.80
C ALA A 38 -25.49 -6.61 3.70
N ALA A 39 -25.40 -7.12 2.47
CA ALA A 39 -24.59 -8.30 2.19
C ALA A 39 -23.13 -8.03 2.56
N ALA A 40 -22.54 -8.90 3.38
CA ALA A 40 -21.13 -8.81 3.72
C ALA A 40 -20.28 -9.00 2.44
N PRO A 41 -19.30 -8.14 2.17
CA PRO A 41 -18.40 -8.31 1.02
C PRO A 41 -17.64 -9.62 1.12
N ASP A 42 -17.51 -10.33 0.00
CA ASP A 42 -16.66 -11.52 -0.04
C ASP A 42 -15.19 -11.11 0.07
N PHE A 43 -14.40 -11.96 0.73
CA PHE A 43 -12.97 -11.76 0.86
C PHE A 43 -12.28 -13.11 0.94
N THR A 44 -10.97 -13.09 0.67
CA THR A 44 -10.13 -14.29 0.67
C THR A 44 -8.93 -14.06 1.57
N LEU A 45 -8.67 -15.01 2.47
CA LEU A 45 -7.54 -14.95 3.39
C LEU A 45 -6.78 -16.29 3.44
N PRO A 46 -5.47 -16.28 3.68
CA PRO A 46 -4.77 -17.50 4.07
C PRO A 46 -5.30 -17.99 5.41
N GLY A 47 -5.69 -19.26 5.49
CA GLY A 47 -6.09 -19.90 6.74
C GLY A 47 -4.90 -20.48 7.47
N ALA A 48 -4.99 -20.56 8.80
CA ALA A 48 -4.01 -21.24 9.63
C ALA A 48 -4.69 -22.08 10.70
N THR A 49 -4.08 -23.22 11.02
CA THR A 49 -4.48 -24.09 12.13
C THR A 49 -3.26 -24.40 13.01
N ARG A 50 -3.45 -25.22 14.05
CA ARG A 50 -2.33 -25.73 14.85
C ARG A 50 -1.27 -26.51 14.06
N TYR A 51 -1.58 -26.94 12.83
CA TYR A 51 -0.67 -27.69 11.96
C TYR A 51 0.03 -26.81 10.90
N GLY A 52 -0.16 -25.50 10.95
CA GLY A 52 0.44 -24.54 10.02
C GLY A 52 -0.59 -23.89 9.08
N VAL A 53 -0.07 -23.25 8.03
CA VAL A 53 -0.86 -22.54 7.01
C VAL A 53 -1.56 -23.57 6.11
N LEU A 54 -2.83 -23.32 5.81
CA LEU A 54 -3.61 -24.15 4.89
C LEU A 54 -3.10 -23.99 3.45
N ARG A 55 -3.13 -25.07 2.67
CA ARG A 55 -2.81 -25.02 1.23
C ARG A 55 -3.84 -24.21 0.44
N ALA A 56 -5.11 -24.42 0.75
CA ALA A 56 -6.20 -23.67 0.14
C ALA A 56 -6.49 -22.42 0.97
N PRO A 57 -6.74 -21.27 0.33
CA PRO A 57 -7.25 -20.09 1.02
C PRO A 57 -8.70 -20.30 1.47
N ILE A 58 -9.16 -19.43 2.36
CA ILE A 58 -10.54 -19.41 2.86
C ILE A 58 -11.28 -18.24 2.21
N HIS A 59 -12.49 -18.48 1.70
CA HIS A 59 -13.40 -17.44 1.21
C HIS A 59 -14.56 -17.26 2.20
N LEU A 60 -15.08 -16.05 2.36
CA LEU A 60 -16.28 -15.85 3.19
C LEU A 60 -17.48 -16.60 2.61
N SER A 61 -17.56 -16.66 1.28
CA SER A 61 -18.61 -17.39 0.55
C SER A 61 -18.66 -18.90 0.84
N ASP A 62 -17.57 -19.52 1.29
CA ASP A 62 -17.53 -20.93 1.71
C ASP A 62 -18.44 -21.22 2.93
N PHE A 63 -18.81 -20.18 3.70
CA PHE A 63 -19.63 -20.30 4.90
C PHE A 63 -21.09 -19.91 4.70
N LYS A 64 -21.58 -19.78 3.45
CA LYS A 64 -22.99 -19.49 3.19
C LYS A 64 -23.93 -20.47 3.92
N GLY A 65 -25.00 -19.93 4.49
CA GLY A 65 -25.97 -20.70 5.29
C GLY A 65 -25.53 -20.95 6.74
N LYS A 66 -24.38 -20.42 7.17
CA LYS A 66 -23.92 -20.47 8.57
C LYS A 66 -23.88 -19.06 9.16
N THR A 67 -24.05 -18.96 10.47
CA THR A 67 -23.74 -17.73 11.21
C THR A 67 -22.22 -17.64 11.39
N VAL A 68 -21.63 -16.53 10.93
CA VAL A 68 -20.18 -16.29 10.97
C VAL A 68 -19.90 -15.08 11.84
N VAL A 69 -18.91 -15.20 12.73
CA VAL A 69 -18.41 -14.09 13.55
C VAL A 69 -17.01 -13.75 13.08
N LEU A 70 -16.78 -12.48 12.73
CA LEU A 70 -15.48 -11.95 12.31
C LEU A 70 -14.89 -11.12 13.45
N ALA A 71 -13.68 -11.48 13.89
CA ALA A 71 -12.95 -10.76 14.92
C ALA A 71 -11.55 -10.40 14.40
N PHE A 72 -11.21 -9.11 14.45
CA PHE A 72 -9.93 -8.59 13.99
C PHE A 72 -9.01 -8.32 15.19
N PHE A 73 -7.78 -8.81 15.11
CA PHE A 73 -6.75 -8.57 16.11
C PHE A 73 -5.59 -7.83 15.44
N TYR A 74 -5.26 -6.63 15.91
CA TYR A 74 -4.18 -5.81 15.34
C TYR A 74 -2.78 -6.38 15.61
N LYS A 75 -2.66 -7.29 16.57
CA LYS A 75 -1.43 -8.02 16.91
C LYS A 75 -1.72 -9.50 17.04
N ALA A 76 -0.78 -10.31 16.59
CA ALA A 76 -0.81 -11.73 16.82
C ALA A 76 -0.74 -12.00 18.33
N ARG A 77 -1.67 -12.82 18.85
CA ARG A 77 -1.63 -13.31 20.23
C ARG A 77 -0.73 -14.55 20.31
N THR A 78 0.51 -14.39 19.86
CA THR A 78 1.57 -15.39 20.06
C THR A 78 2.20 -15.19 21.44
N LYS A 79 2.89 -16.21 21.98
CA LYS A 79 3.75 -15.98 23.15
C LYS A 79 4.80 -14.93 22.78
N GLY A 80 5.09 -14.03 23.72
CA GLY A 80 6.25 -13.14 23.67
C GLY A 80 7.54 -13.93 23.66
#